data_AF-A0A972Z2C4-F1
#
_entry.id   AF-A0A972Z2C4-F1
#
_cell.length_a   1.000
_cell.length_b   1.000
_cell.length_c   1.000
_cell.angle_alpha   90.00
_cell.angle_beta   90.00
_cell.angle_gamma   90.00
#
_symmetry.space_group_name_H-M   'P 1'
#
loop_
_entity.id
_entity.type
_entity.pdbx_description
1 polymer ?
#
loop_
_entity_poly.entity_id
_entity_poly.type
_entity_poly.pdbx_seq_one_letter_code
_entity_poly.pdbx_strand_id
1 'polypeptide(L)'
;MTPSRVRKRVAALGLGAALVFAACGSDDNDDADEVQEDDNDADAAPEDASTPRPFAPFDYPDAPDSPDAQVENPEAAVTIAEINDGIRSGAFNPVAIEELAATGDVRHAWYAADLLRFAGPADADRLVDTFESLTGVSIANDPDAEQTPWLSVTNHLIAWDTPDYPGYQDHKGDVFTLIEPAWDTFFADPDAAIDWRHVSWGGVFIDDRELGDPNGCPQGCIPALDDPATTDAAGGDWYPDDATVFGIVVGDEALAIPLNIAEIHEMFNLTLGDRRLGIPYCTLCGSAQAYFTDDTGAAEQPVLRTSGLLSRSNKVMYDLRTNSVFDTFTGDAVSGPLQDEEVTLEETTVVRSTWGEWKTAHPDTMIIAEDGGIGRSYDLDPLGGRDDDGPIFPIGDFDQRLDVQEFVVGVITADGTAVAFPSESATEVLDAGGDAEFAGVRLESSGDGLVALDAATGNELPAHEAFWFAWSQFHPDTELWVP
;
A
#
# COMPACT_ATOMS: atom_id res chain seq x y z
N MET A 1 17.41 -28.89 -15.21
CA MET A 1 17.87 -27.51 -15.52
C MET A 1 18.28 -26.86 -14.21
N THR A 2 19.30 -25.99 -14.17
CA THR A 2 19.69 -25.28 -12.94
C THR A 2 18.65 -24.19 -12.59
N PRO A 3 18.33 -23.97 -11.30
CA PRO A 3 17.34 -22.98 -10.85
C PRO A 3 17.54 -21.57 -11.45
N SER A 4 18.79 -21.17 -11.64
CA SER A 4 19.20 -19.91 -12.28
C SER A 4 18.68 -19.71 -13.72
N ARG A 5 18.48 -20.79 -14.50
CA ARG A 5 17.98 -20.70 -15.88
C ARG A 5 16.46 -20.63 -15.98
N VAL A 6 15.75 -21.14 -14.98
CA VAL A 6 14.29 -20.98 -14.85
C VAL A 6 13.99 -19.55 -14.44
N ARG A 7 14.69 -19.03 -13.41
CA ARG A 7 14.60 -17.61 -12.98
C ARG A 7 14.78 -16.62 -14.14
N LYS A 8 15.81 -16.79 -14.97
CA LYS A 8 16.04 -15.89 -16.13
C LYS A 8 14.99 -16.00 -17.24
N ARG A 9 14.26 -17.11 -17.34
CA ARG A 9 13.22 -17.31 -18.36
C ARG A 9 11.84 -16.89 -17.88
N VAL A 10 11.51 -17.15 -16.62
CA VAL A 10 10.32 -16.62 -15.95
C VAL A 10 10.44 -15.10 -15.84
N ALA A 11 11.60 -14.56 -15.46
CA ALA A 11 11.88 -13.13 -15.54
C ALA A 11 11.73 -12.60 -16.97
N ALA A 12 12.18 -13.31 -18.01
CA ALA A 12 11.98 -12.88 -19.39
C ALA A 12 10.51 -12.96 -19.90
N LEU A 13 9.65 -13.73 -19.23
CA LEU A 13 8.20 -13.73 -19.45
C LEU A 13 7.50 -12.61 -18.66
N GLY A 14 7.94 -12.32 -17.43
CA GLY A 14 7.39 -11.28 -16.55
C GLY A 14 7.95 -9.86 -16.74
N LEU A 15 9.11 -9.68 -17.37
CA LEU A 15 9.70 -8.36 -17.69
C LEU A 15 9.05 -7.66 -18.90
N GLY A 16 7.88 -8.13 -19.34
CA GLY A 16 7.01 -7.40 -20.27
C GLY A 16 6.15 -6.34 -19.59
N ALA A 17 6.12 -6.28 -18.26
CA ALA A 17 5.48 -5.18 -17.53
C ALA A 17 6.30 -3.91 -17.70
N ALA A 18 5.65 -2.81 -18.05
CA ALA A 18 6.24 -1.49 -17.94
C ALA A 18 6.76 -1.33 -16.51
N LEU A 19 8.09 -1.37 -16.37
CA LEU A 19 8.77 -0.88 -15.18
C LEU A 19 8.40 0.61 -15.08
N VAL A 20 7.36 0.93 -14.33
CA VAL A 20 7.37 2.18 -13.57
C VAL A 20 8.48 1.95 -12.56
N PHE A 21 9.69 2.35 -12.95
CA PHE A 21 10.82 2.35 -12.04
C PHE A 21 10.42 3.17 -10.83
N ALA A 22 10.38 2.56 -9.65
CA ALA A 22 10.76 3.30 -8.46
C ALA A 22 12.10 3.94 -8.77
N ALA A 23 12.20 5.26 -8.68
CA ALA A 23 13.44 6.00 -8.84
C ALA A 23 14.41 5.59 -7.72
N CYS A 24 15.06 4.46 -7.91
CA CYS A 24 16.13 3.93 -7.08
C CYS A 24 17.22 3.48 -8.04
N GLY A 25 17.96 4.48 -8.54
CA GLY A 25 19.12 4.30 -9.39
C GLY A 25 19.95 5.57 -9.38
N SER A 26 20.76 5.77 -8.33
CA SER A 26 21.87 6.71 -8.37
C SER A 26 23.01 6.07 -9.17
N ASP A 27 23.08 6.32 -10.47
CA ASP A 27 24.29 6.05 -11.25
C ASP A 27 25.24 7.24 -11.10
N ASP A 28 26.20 7.09 -10.18
CA ASP A 28 27.45 7.84 -10.19
C ASP A 28 28.23 7.47 -11.46
N ASN A 29 28.34 8.42 -12.39
CA ASN A 29 29.47 8.42 -13.31
C ASN A 29 29.80 9.84 -13.78
N ASP A 30 30.85 10.39 -13.16
CA ASP A 30 31.67 11.46 -13.70
C ASP A 30 32.16 11.07 -15.11
N ASP A 31 31.74 11.81 -16.13
CA ASP A 31 32.64 12.17 -17.24
C ASP A 31 32.09 13.39 -17.98
N ALA A 32 32.89 14.45 -17.95
CA ALA A 32 32.67 15.71 -18.63
C ALA A 32 32.71 15.53 -20.15
N ASP A 33 31.76 16.13 -20.87
CA ASP A 33 32.03 16.71 -22.18
C ASP A 33 30.97 17.75 -22.58
N GLU A 34 31.49 18.80 -23.23
CA GLU A 34 30.87 20.07 -23.60
C GLU A 34 29.60 19.92 -24.47
N VAL A 35 28.53 20.69 -24.15
CA VAL A 35 27.44 20.96 -25.08
C VAL A 35 27.16 22.46 -25.16
N GLN A 36 27.06 22.90 -26.40
CA GLN A 36 26.97 24.26 -26.90
C GLN A 36 25.70 25.00 -26.46
N GLU A 37 25.90 26.28 -26.13
CA GLU A 37 24.86 27.30 -26.01
C GLU A 37 24.07 27.43 -27.32
N ASP A 38 22.75 27.31 -27.25
CA ASP A 38 21.85 27.93 -28.22
C ASP A 38 20.72 28.63 -27.44
N ASP A 39 20.83 29.96 -27.35
CA ASP A 39 19.81 30.88 -26.87
C ASP A 39 18.57 30.82 -27.78
N ASN A 40 17.39 30.66 -27.19
CA ASN A 40 16.18 31.31 -27.68
C ASN A 40 15.14 31.46 -26.56
N ASP A 41 15.07 32.68 -26.02
CA ASP A 41 13.96 33.19 -25.26
C ASP A 41 12.69 33.26 -26.12
N ALA A 42 11.59 32.71 -25.59
CA ALA A 42 10.26 33.23 -25.85
C ALA A 42 9.36 32.95 -24.64
N ASP A 43 9.07 34.01 -23.90
CA ASP A 43 8.07 34.14 -22.84
C ASP A 43 6.81 33.27 -23.08
N ALA A 44 6.65 32.23 -22.27
CA ALA A 44 5.36 31.68 -21.91
C ALA A 44 5.25 31.76 -20.38
N ALA A 45 4.26 32.49 -19.89
CA ALA A 45 3.90 32.46 -18.48
C ALA A 45 3.63 30.99 -18.07
N PRO A 46 3.99 30.56 -16.85
CA PRO A 46 3.61 29.23 -16.40
C PRO A 46 2.09 29.17 -16.42
N GLU A 47 1.53 28.28 -17.23
CA GLU A 47 0.14 27.88 -17.11
C GLU A 47 0.00 27.24 -15.72
N ASP A 48 -1.02 27.70 -15.02
CA ASP A 48 -1.48 27.24 -13.71
C ASP A 48 -1.47 25.70 -13.69
N ALA A 49 -0.50 25.12 -12.98
CA ALA A 49 -0.38 23.69 -12.85
C ALA A 49 -1.53 23.18 -11.98
N SER A 50 -2.38 22.37 -12.62
CA SER A 50 -3.16 21.28 -12.03
C SER A 50 -4.05 21.63 -10.83
N THR A 51 -5.30 21.97 -11.12
CA THR A 51 -6.37 21.38 -10.31
C THR A 51 -6.42 19.89 -10.69
N PRO A 52 -6.21 18.95 -9.74
CA PRO A 52 -6.40 17.53 -10.00
C PRO A 52 -7.79 17.32 -10.58
N ARG A 53 -7.92 16.48 -11.61
CA ARG A 53 -9.26 16.11 -12.07
C ARG A 53 -9.86 15.20 -11.02
N PRO A 54 -11.12 15.43 -10.58
CA PRO A 54 -11.74 14.51 -9.64
C PRO A 54 -11.80 13.12 -10.27
N PHE A 55 -11.27 12.13 -9.55
CA PHE A 55 -11.40 10.72 -9.89
C PHE A 55 -12.89 10.39 -10.01
N ALA A 56 -13.32 9.91 -11.17
CA ALA A 56 -14.72 9.60 -11.42
C ALA A 56 -14.98 8.12 -11.12
N PRO A 57 -15.91 7.78 -10.21
CA PRO A 57 -16.24 6.38 -9.94
C PRO A 57 -16.78 5.72 -11.22
N PHE A 58 -16.34 4.49 -11.47
CA PHE A 58 -16.82 3.68 -12.58
C PHE A 58 -18.11 2.94 -12.17
N ASP A 59 -19.12 2.98 -13.03
CA ASP A 59 -20.38 2.26 -12.82
C ASP A 59 -20.23 0.83 -13.34
N TYR A 60 -19.83 -0.08 -12.46
CA TYR A 60 -19.67 -1.50 -12.79
C TYR A 60 -21.01 -2.12 -13.19
N PRO A 61 -21.08 -2.93 -14.26
CA PRO A 61 -22.32 -3.61 -14.62
C PRO A 61 -22.70 -4.66 -13.57
N ASP A 62 -23.92 -5.19 -13.65
CA ASP A 62 -24.40 -6.23 -12.72
C ASP A 62 -23.42 -7.43 -12.67
N ALA A 63 -23.15 -7.92 -11.46
CA ALA A 63 -22.29 -9.07 -11.24
C ALA A 63 -22.80 -10.31 -12.00
N PRO A 64 -21.94 -11.03 -12.74
CA PRO A 64 -22.31 -12.29 -13.37
C PRO A 64 -22.70 -13.36 -12.34
N ASP A 65 -23.58 -14.29 -12.73
CA ASP A 65 -23.92 -15.45 -11.90
C ASP A 65 -22.67 -16.30 -11.64
N SER A 66 -22.37 -16.59 -10.38
CA SER A 66 -21.28 -17.48 -9.97
C SER A 66 -21.80 -18.73 -9.26
N PRO A 67 -21.12 -19.89 -9.39
CA PRO A 67 -21.37 -21.03 -8.52
C PRO A 67 -21.04 -20.69 -7.05
N ASP A 68 -21.65 -21.41 -6.11
CA ASP A 68 -21.26 -21.32 -4.69
C ASP A 68 -19.76 -21.61 -4.54
N ALA A 69 -19.07 -20.89 -3.64
CA ALA A 69 -17.62 -20.97 -3.45
C ALA A 69 -17.08 -22.40 -3.24
N GLN A 70 -17.86 -23.29 -2.64
CA GLN A 70 -17.48 -24.68 -2.36
C GLN A 70 -17.67 -25.65 -3.54
N VAL A 71 -18.23 -25.19 -4.66
CA VAL A 71 -18.44 -26.04 -5.84
C VAL A 71 -17.12 -26.20 -6.58
N GLU A 72 -16.67 -27.45 -6.68
CA GLU A 72 -15.49 -27.85 -7.45
C GLU A 72 -15.74 -27.79 -8.96
N ASN A 73 -14.71 -27.40 -9.71
CA ASN A 73 -14.68 -27.49 -11.17
C ASN A 73 -13.47 -28.33 -11.63
N PRO A 74 -13.61 -29.67 -11.75
CA PRO A 74 -12.48 -30.55 -12.07
C PRO A 74 -11.86 -30.30 -13.44
N GLU A 75 -12.63 -29.78 -14.40
CA GLU A 75 -12.11 -29.42 -15.73
C GLU A 75 -11.19 -28.22 -15.62
N ALA A 76 -11.64 -27.15 -14.96
CA ALA A 76 -10.82 -25.97 -14.70
C ALA A 76 -9.55 -26.29 -13.89
N ALA A 77 -9.64 -27.15 -12.88
CA ALA A 77 -8.49 -27.54 -12.06
C ALA A 77 -7.39 -28.25 -12.88
N VAL A 78 -7.77 -29.13 -13.81
CA VAL A 78 -6.82 -29.76 -14.74
C VAL A 78 -6.18 -28.72 -15.64
N THR A 79 -7.00 -27.83 -16.21
CA THR A 79 -6.53 -26.78 -17.10
C THR A 79 -5.57 -25.79 -16.41
N ILE A 80 -5.86 -25.39 -15.17
CA ILE A 80 -4.98 -24.51 -14.38
C ILE A 80 -3.65 -25.19 -14.09
N ALA A 81 -3.66 -26.47 -13.72
CA ALA A 81 -2.44 -27.23 -13.51
C ALA A 81 -1.57 -27.28 -14.78
N GLU A 82 -2.19 -27.46 -15.96
CA GLU A 82 -1.49 -27.42 -17.25
C GLU A 82 -0.91 -26.03 -17.58
N ILE A 83 -1.63 -24.95 -17.23
CA ILE A 83 -1.12 -23.58 -17.36
C ILE A 83 0.11 -23.39 -16.46
N ASN A 84 0.01 -23.78 -15.19
CA ASN A 84 1.11 -23.68 -14.22
C ASN A 84 2.35 -24.47 -14.65
N ASP A 85 2.18 -25.71 -15.10
CA ASP A 85 3.27 -26.53 -15.64
C ASP A 85 3.91 -25.87 -16.88
N GLY A 86 3.09 -25.28 -17.74
CA GLY A 86 3.54 -24.45 -18.85
C GLY A 86 4.44 -23.31 -18.38
N ILE A 87 3.94 -22.46 -17.49
CA ILE A 87 4.67 -21.29 -16.97
C ILE A 87 5.98 -21.71 -16.32
N ARG A 88 5.97 -22.77 -15.49
CA ARG A 88 7.17 -23.36 -14.86
C ARG A 88 8.20 -23.84 -15.89
N SER A 89 7.74 -24.36 -17.02
CA SER A 89 8.60 -24.76 -18.13
C SER A 89 9.08 -23.59 -19.00
N GLY A 90 8.56 -22.39 -18.76
CA GLY A 90 8.86 -21.15 -19.48
C GLY A 90 8.07 -21.00 -20.76
N ALA A 91 6.83 -21.50 -20.80
CA ALA A 91 5.93 -21.37 -21.93
C ALA A 91 4.48 -21.13 -21.47
N PHE A 92 3.85 -20.07 -21.97
CA PHE A 92 2.42 -19.87 -21.79
C PHE A 92 1.65 -20.86 -22.68
N ASN A 93 0.64 -21.55 -22.15
CA ASN A 93 -0.14 -22.54 -22.90
C ASN A 93 -1.47 -21.91 -23.39
N PRO A 94 -1.53 -21.39 -24.64
CA PRO A 94 -2.71 -20.69 -25.12
C PRO A 94 -3.94 -21.60 -25.24
N VAL A 95 -3.74 -22.90 -25.52
CA VAL A 95 -4.84 -23.87 -25.62
C VAL A 95 -5.51 -24.06 -24.27
N ALA A 96 -4.72 -24.23 -23.22
CA ALA A 96 -5.27 -24.36 -21.88
C ALA A 96 -6.02 -23.10 -21.44
N ILE A 97 -5.62 -21.91 -21.88
CA ILE A 97 -6.34 -20.67 -21.54
C ILE A 97 -7.69 -20.57 -22.25
N GLU A 98 -7.74 -20.96 -23.52
CA GLU A 98 -9.00 -21.07 -24.26
C GLU A 98 -9.92 -22.14 -23.63
N GLU A 99 -9.37 -23.24 -23.12
CA GLU A 99 -10.11 -24.26 -22.37
C GLU A 99 -10.64 -23.73 -21.03
N LEU A 100 -9.85 -22.90 -20.32
CA LEU A 100 -10.28 -22.27 -19.07
C LEU A 100 -11.50 -21.37 -19.30
N ALA A 101 -11.47 -20.57 -20.37
CA ALA A 101 -12.61 -19.73 -20.77
C ALA A 101 -13.87 -20.57 -21.04
N ALA A 102 -13.72 -21.77 -21.60
CA ALA A 102 -14.84 -22.65 -21.93
C ALA A 102 -15.52 -23.30 -20.71
N THR A 103 -14.90 -23.22 -19.52
CA THR A 103 -15.48 -23.77 -18.28
C THR A 103 -16.73 -23.03 -17.82
N GLY A 104 -16.90 -21.76 -18.23
CA GLY A 104 -18.07 -20.94 -17.93
C GLY A 104 -18.24 -20.60 -16.44
N ASP A 105 -17.18 -20.74 -15.65
CA ASP A 105 -17.19 -20.46 -14.21
C ASP A 105 -16.41 -19.18 -13.93
N VAL A 106 -17.14 -18.09 -13.69
CA VAL A 106 -16.64 -16.73 -13.53
C VAL A 106 -15.53 -16.61 -12.47
N ARG A 107 -15.50 -17.48 -11.47
CA ARG A 107 -14.52 -17.44 -10.38
C ARG A 107 -13.09 -17.62 -10.88
N HIS A 108 -12.89 -18.33 -12.00
CA HIS A 108 -11.57 -18.49 -12.61
C HIS A 108 -11.05 -17.21 -13.30
N ALA A 109 -11.89 -16.18 -13.43
CA ALA A 109 -11.44 -14.85 -13.87
C ALA A 109 -10.41 -14.26 -12.90
N TRP A 110 -10.46 -14.59 -11.60
CA TRP A 110 -9.41 -14.22 -10.64
C TRP A 110 -8.04 -14.74 -11.04
N TYR A 111 -7.97 -16.00 -11.48
CA TYR A 111 -6.72 -16.59 -11.93
C TYR A 111 -6.23 -15.96 -13.25
N ALA A 112 -7.14 -15.63 -14.16
CA ALA A 112 -6.79 -14.87 -15.36
C ALA A 112 -6.24 -13.47 -15.02
N ALA A 113 -6.84 -12.78 -14.02
CA ALA A 113 -6.37 -11.50 -13.50
C ALA A 113 -4.96 -11.61 -12.91
N ASP A 114 -4.69 -12.64 -12.11
CA ASP A 114 -3.35 -12.88 -11.56
C ASP A 114 -2.29 -13.09 -12.64
N LEU A 115 -2.63 -13.81 -13.71
CA LEU A 115 -1.73 -14.01 -14.83
C LEU A 115 -1.48 -12.73 -15.63
N LEU A 116 -2.47 -11.81 -15.73
CA LEU A 116 -2.31 -10.53 -16.42
C LEU A 116 -1.16 -9.70 -15.82
N ARG A 117 -0.89 -9.84 -14.53
CA ARG A 117 0.20 -9.14 -13.84
C ARG A 117 1.59 -9.50 -14.40
N PHE A 118 1.73 -10.70 -14.97
CA PHE A 118 3.00 -11.26 -15.44
C PHE A 118 3.02 -11.59 -16.94
N ALA A 119 1.92 -11.37 -17.65
CA ALA A 119 1.79 -11.74 -19.06
C ALA A 119 2.44 -10.70 -19.99
N GLY A 120 3.02 -11.17 -21.09
CA GLY A 120 3.40 -10.31 -22.22
C GLY A 120 2.17 -9.88 -23.04
N PRO A 121 2.29 -8.87 -23.94
CA PRO A 121 1.13 -8.27 -24.62
C PRO A 121 0.23 -9.27 -25.36
N ALA A 122 0.81 -10.21 -26.11
CA ALA A 122 0.03 -11.19 -26.87
C ALA A 122 -0.75 -12.18 -25.99
N ASP A 123 -0.28 -12.40 -24.76
CA ASP A 123 -0.91 -13.29 -23.78
C ASP A 123 -1.91 -12.51 -22.93
N ALA A 124 -1.67 -11.22 -22.69
CA ALA A 124 -2.62 -10.33 -22.05
C ALA A 124 -3.94 -10.22 -22.84
N ASP A 125 -3.89 -10.06 -24.17
CA ASP A 125 -5.10 -10.05 -25.01
C ASP A 125 -5.94 -11.33 -24.81
N ARG A 126 -5.29 -12.50 -24.72
CA ARG A 126 -5.99 -13.79 -24.50
C ARG A 126 -6.61 -13.89 -23.12
N LEU A 127 -5.94 -13.35 -22.11
CA LEU A 127 -6.44 -13.35 -20.74
C LEU A 127 -7.63 -12.38 -20.59
N VAL A 128 -7.62 -11.25 -21.30
CA VAL A 128 -8.79 -10.36 -21.43
C VAL A 128 -9.93 -11.11 -22.12
N ASP A 129 -9.69 -11.74 -23.27
CA ASP A 129 -10.72 -12.55 -23.96
C ASP A 129 -11.29 -13.65 -23.05
N THR A 130 -10.44 -14.24 -22.19
CA THR A 130 -10.83 -15.26 -21.19
C THR A 130 -11.74 -14.65 -20.12
N PHE A 131 -11.36 -13.50 -19.55
CA PHE A 131 -12.18 -12.75 -18.62
C PHE A 131 -13.55 -12.41 -19.23
N GLU A 132 -13.57 -11.80 -20.42
CA GLU A 132 -14.82 -11.37 -21.07
C GLU A 132 -15.71 -12.58 -21.43
N SER A 133 -15.12 -13.73 -21.76
CA SER A 133 -15.85 -14.97 -22.03
C SER A 133 -16.45 -15.60 -20.76
N LEU A 134 -15.73 -15.56 -19.64
CA LEU A 134 -16.18 -16.09 -18.36
C LEU A 134 -17.25 -15.21 -17.71
N THR A 135 -17.13 -13.90 -17.85
CA THR A 135 -18.02 -12.91 -17.19
C THR A 135 -19.18 -12.48 -18.10
N GLY A 136 -19.00 -12.52 -19.41
CA GLY A 136 -19.91 -11.91 -20.37
C GLY A 136 -19.84 -10.37 -20.41
N VAL A 137 -18.85 -9.77 -19.72
CA VAL A 137 -18.67 -8.32 -19.59
C VAL A 137 -17.42 -7.91 -20.35
N SER A 138 -17.52 -6.83 -21.13
CA SER A 138 -16.37 -6.24 -21.81
C SER A 138 -15.78 -5.07 -21.02
N ILE A 139 -14.45 -5.01 -20.96
CA ILE A 139 -13.72 -3.93 -20.29
C ILE A 139 -13.45 -2.72 -21.20
N ALA A 140 -13.88 -2.77 -22.46
CA ALA A 140 -13.51 -1.77 -23.47
C ALA A 140 -13.98 -0.34 -23.18
N ASN A 141 -14.95 -0.15 -22.26
CA ASN A 141 -15.46 1.16 -21.86
C ASN A 141 -14.98 1.59 -20.46
N ASP A 142 -14.16 0.77 -19.80
CA ASP A 142 -13.58 1.09 -18.50
C ASP A 142 -12.31 1.93 -18.70
N PRO A 143 -12.23 3.17 -18.17
CA PRO A 143 -11.03 3.99 -18.22
C PRO A 143 -9.79 3.30 -17.64
N ASP A 144 -9.95 2.42 -16.65
CA ASP A 144 -8.82 1.69 -16.07
C ASP A 144 -8.14 0.76 -17.08
N ALA A 145 -8.88 0.31 -18.11
CA ALA A 145 -8.32 -0.50 -19.19
C ALA A 145 -7.34 0.29 -20.06
N GLU A 146 -7.43 1.64 -20.07
CA GLU A 146 -6.44 2.51 -20.72
C GLU A 146 -5.11 2.54 -19.96
N GLN A 147 -5.16 2.41 -18.63
CA GLN A 147 -3.96 2.27 -17.80
C GLN A 147 -3.38 0.86 -17.97
N THR A 148 -4.12 -0.16 -17.53
CA THR A 148 -3.78 -1.57 -17.75
C THR A 148 -5.05 -2.42 -17.79
N PRO A 149 -5.15 -3.44 -18.67
CA PRO A 149 -6.25 -4.40 -18.62
C PRO A 149 -6.36 -5.15 -17.28
N TRP A 150 -5.22 -5.32 -16.59
CA TRP A 150 -5.15 -5.93 -15.27
C TRP A 150 -5.92 -5.13 -14.21
N LEU A 151 -5.73 -3.80 -14.16
CA LEU A 151 -6.41 -2.92 -13.22
C LEU A 151 -7.93 -3.02 -13.41
N SER A 152 -8.40 -2.86 -14.65
CA SER A 152 -9.82 -2.96 -14.99
C SER A 152 -10.44 -4.31 -14.61
N VAL A 153 -9.85 -5.43 -15.06
CA VAL A 153 -10.34 -6.78 -14.75
C VAL A 153 -10.41 -7.03 -13.25
N THR A 154 -9.36 -6.64 -12.51
CA THR A 154 -9.30 -6.87 -11.06
C THR A 154 -10.33 -6.00 -10.34
N ASN A 155 -10.48 -4.74 -10.72
CA ASN A 155 -11.48 -3.84 -10.16
C ASN A 155 -12.92 -4.34 -10.37
N HIS A 156 -13.25 -4.88 -11.55
CA HIS A 156 -14.55 -5.52 -11.78
C HIS A 156 -14.79 -6.69 -10.80
N LEU A 157 -13.79 -7.57 -10.62
CA LEU A 157 -13.94 -8.74 -9.74
C LEU A 157 -14.10 -8.35 -8.27
N ILE A 158 -13.39 -7.31 -7.82
CA ILE A 158 -13.54 -6.73 -6.48
C ILE A 158 -14.92 -6.10 -6.32
N ALA A 159 -15.36 -5.27 -7.27
CA ALA A 159 -16.65 -4.58 -7.22
C ALA A 159 -17.84 -5.55 -7.16
N TRP A 160 -17.74 -6.69 -7.83
CA TRP A 160 -18.77 -7.74 -7.80
C TRP A 160 -18.71 -8.63 -6.55
N ASP A 161 -17.71 -8.48 -5.69
CA ASP A 161 -17.35 -9.44 -4.64
C ASP A 161 -17.35 -10.88 -5.20
N THR A 162 -16.70 -11.07 -6.35
CA THR A 162 -16.72 -12.37 -7.05
C THR A 162 -16.10 -13.42 -6.13
N PRO A 163 -16.80 -14.53 -5.79
CA PRO A 163 -16.24 -15.53 -4.90
C PRO A 163 -15.00 -16.17 -5.51
N ASP A 164 -14.09 -16.64 -4.66
CA ASP A 164 -13.01 -17.50 -5.11
C ASP A 164 -13.52 -18.92 -5.41
N TYR A 165 -12.61 -19.76 -5.90
CA TYR A 165 -12.88 -21.15 -6.20
C TYR A 165 -11.97 -22.06 -5.36
N PRO A 166 -12.36 -23.32 -5.11
CA PRO A 166 -11.54 -24.24 -4.33
C PRO A 166 -10.13 -24.40 -4.92
N GLY A 167 -9.10 -24.19 -4.10
CA GLY A 167 -7.70 -24.25 -4.52
C GLY A 167 -7.15 -22.94 -5.10
N TYR A 168 -7.92 -21.84 -5.11
CA TYR A 168 -7.46 -20.55 -5.64
C TYR A 168 -6.16 -20.05 -4.99
N GLN A 169 -6.07 -20.08 -3.66
CA GLN A 169 -4.87 -19.69 -2.91
C GLN A 169 -3.63 -20.46 -3.39
N ASP A 170 -3.72 -21.79 -3.47
CA ASP A 170 -2.62 -22.66 -3.92
C ASP A 170 -2.22 -22.31 -5.36
N HIS A 171 -3.19 -22.12 -6.26
CA HIS A 171 -2.91 -21.79 -7.65
C HIS A 171 -2.30 -20.40 -7.83
N LYS A 172 -2.70 -19.41 -7.03
CA LYS A 172 -2.07 -18.09 -7.00
C LYS A 172 -0.64 -18.20 -6.47
N GLY A 173 -0.45 -18.89 -5.35
CA GLY A 173 0.87 -19.14 -4.77
C GLY A 173 1.83 -19.83 -5.75
N ASP A 174 1.33 -20.80 -6.52
CA ASP A 174 2.08 -21.51 -7.56
C ASP A 174 2.67 -20.60 -8.65
N VAL A 175 2.04 -19.45 -8.91
CA VAL A 175 2.49 -18.42 -9.87
C VAL A 175 3.36 -17.38 -9.18
N PHE A 176 2.90 -16.82 -8.06
CA PHE A 176 3.56 -15.73 -7.36
C PHE A 176 4.94 -16.14 -6.83
N THR A 177 5.09 -17.37 -6.32
CA THR A 177 6.36 -17.89 -5.79
C THR A 177 7.40 -18.21 -6.87
N LEU A 178 7.01 -18.22 -8.16
CA LEU A 178 7.98 -18.27 -9.26
C LEU A 178 8.74 -16.95 -9.42
N ILE A 179 8.13 -15.85 -8.99
CA ILE A 179 8.69 -14.50 -9.00
C ILE A 179 9.48 -14.27 -7.73
N GLU A 180 8.85 -14.45 -6.57
CA GLU A 180 9.46 -14.29 -5.25
C GLU A 180 9.20 -15.53 -4.38
N PRO A 181 10.16 -16.46 -4.29
CA PRO A 181 10.02 -17.67 -3.47
C PRO A 181 9.77 -17.42 -1.99
N ALA A 182 10.14 -16.26 -1.43
CA ALA A 182 9.93 -15.95 -0.01
C ALA A 182 8.43 -15.87 0.35
N TRP A 183 7.55 -15.53 -0.60
CA TRP A 183 6.10 -15.50 -0.39
C TRP A 183 5.47 -16.88 -0.16
N ASP A 184 6.20 -17.98 -0.35
CA ASP A 184 5.73 -19.34 -0.04
C ASP A 184 5.26 -19.43 1.42
N THR A 185 5.93 -18.73 2.33
CA THR A 185 5.55 -18.68 3.75
C THR A 185 4.15 -18.09 3.98
N PHE A 186 3.71 -17.17 3.12
CA PHE A 186 2.39 -16.56 3.22
C PHE A 186 1.32 -17.46 2.59
N PHE A 187 1.58 -17.99 1.38
CA PHE A 187 0.62 -18.83 0.68
C PHE A 187 0.46 -20.23 1.27
N ALA A 188 1.48 -20.76 1.95
CA ALA A 188 1.44 -22.09 2.56
C ALA A 188 0.66 -22.14 3.88
N ASP A 189 0.16 -21.00 4.36
CA ASP A 189 -0.67 -20.91 5.55
C ASP A 189 -2.17 -21.01 5.18
N PRO A 190 -2.83 -22.17 5.41
CA PRO A 190 -4.25 -22.35 5.12
C PRO A 190 -5.16 -21.68 6.15
N ASP A 191 -4.62 -21.26 7.31
CA ASP A 191 -5.37 -20.65 8.40
C ASP A 191 -5.24 -19.11 8.37
N ALA A 192 -4.46 -18.56 7.44
CA ALA A 192 -4.31 -17.13 7.22
C ALA A 192 -5.67 -16.44 7.03
N ALA A 193 -5.93 -15.41 7.85
CA ALA A 193 -7.08 -14.53 7.74
C ALA A 193 -6.89 -13.47 6.63
N ILE A 194 -6.40 -13.89 5.46
CA ILE A 194 -6.12 -13.04 4.30
C ILE A 194 -7.10 -13.39 3.17
N ASP A 195 -7.80 -12.38 2.65
CA ASP A 195 -8.55 -12.54 1.40
C ASP A 195 -7.60 -12.45 0.20
N TRP A 196 -7.13 -13.61 -0.25
CA TRP A 196 -6.17 -13.71 -1.36
C TRP A 196 -6.68 -13.14 -2.68
N ARG A 197 -7.99 -12.96 -2.87
CA ARG A 197 -8.56 -12.31 -4.06
C ARG A 197 -8.07 -10.87 -4.21
N HIS A 198 -7.89 -10.18 -3.10
CA HIS A 198 -7.48 -8.77 -3.07
C HIS A 198 -5.96 -8.57 -3.13
N VAL A 199 -5.20 -9.65 -2.96
CA VAL A 199 -3.74 -9.60 -2.88
C VAL A 199 -3.11 -9.63 -4.28
N SER A 200 -2.25 -8.65 -4.54
CA SER A 200 -1.48 -8.53 -5.79
C SER A 200 -0.04 -8.08 -5.54
N TRP A 201 0.81 -8.20 -6.55
CA TRP A 201 2.21 -7.74 -6.46
C TRP A 201 2.35 -6.24 -6.76
N GLY A 202 2.89 -5.49 -5.79
CA GLY A 202 3.14 -4.04 -5.86
C GLY A 202 4.31 -3.62 -6.77
N GLY A 203 5.05 -4.56 -7.36
CA GLY A 203 6.18 -4.27 -8.25
C GLY A 203 7.54 -4.17 -7.55
N VAL A 204 7.59 -4.41 -6.25
CA VAL A 204 8.82 -4.48 -5.44
C VAL A 204 8.91 -5.82 -4.72
N PHE A 205 10.11 -6.26 -4.38
CA PHE A 205 10.31 -7.54 -3.69
C PHE A 205 10.20 -7.40 -2.18
N ILE A 206 10.22 -8.54 -1.48
CA ILE A 206 10.23 -8.58 -0.02
C ILE A 206 11.49 -7.91 0.54
N ASP A 207 11.35 -7.12 1.60
CA ASP A 207 12.49 -6.64 2.38
C ASP A 207 12.87 -7.69 3.44
N ASP A 208 13.80 -8.57 3.12
CA ASP A 208 14.33 -9.64 3.98
C ASP A 208 15.65 -9.26 4.68
N ARG A 209 16.02 -7.98 4.63
CA ARG A 209 17.27 -7.49 5.22
C ARG A 209 17.23 -7.58 6.74
N GLU A 210 18.36 -7.99 7.34
CA GLU A 210 18.54 -8.02 8.78
C GLU A 210 18.28 -6.62 9.40
N LEU A 211 17.74 -6.60 10.61
CA LEU A 211 17.51 -5.36 11.37
C LEU A 211 18.80 -4.53 11.47
N GLY A 212 18.76 -3.29 10.97
CA GLY A 212 19.88 -2.37 10.99
C GLY A 212 20.82 -2.47 9.77
N ASP A 213 20.48 -3.24 8.73
CA ASP A 213 21.23 -3.22 7.47
C ASP A 213 21.01 -1.89 6.72
N PRO A 214 22.05 -1.04 6.58
CA PRO A 214 21.91 0.27 5.94
C PRO A 214 21.97 0.19 4.41
N ASN A 215 22.20 -1.00 3.82
CA ASN A 215 22.34 -1.15 2.39
C ASN A 215 20.97 -1.15 1.69
N GLY A 216 20.90 -0.60 0.49
CA GLY A 216 19.73 -0.72 -0.37
C GLY A 216 19.48 -2.17 -0.82
N CYS A 217 18.31 -2.41 -1.42
CA CYS A 217 17.88 -3.73 -1.85
C CYS A 217 18.38 -4.08 -3.27
N PRO A 218 19.35 -5.00 -3.46
CA PRO A 218 19.87 -5.30 -4.80
C PRO A 218 18.84 -5.96 -5.73
N GLN A 219 17.81 -6.59 -5.14
CA GLN A 219 16.73 -7.23 -5.87
C GLN A 219 15.54 -6.29 -6.14
N GLY A 220 15.49 -5.10 -5.51
CA GLY A 220 14.42 -4.11 -5.71
C GLY A 220 13.28 -4.17 -4.71
N CYS A 221 13.56 -4.33 -3.41
CA CYS A 221 12.62 -4.03 -2.33
C CYS A 221 12.62 -2.54 -1.96
N ILE A 222 11.62 -2.13 -1.18
CA ILE A 222 11.57 -0.83 -0.50
C ILE A 222 12.25 -1.02 0.86
N PRO A 223 13.44 -0.45 1.08
CA PRO A 223 14.22 -0.74 2.26
C PRO A 223 13.63 -0.02 3.48
N ALA A 224 13.20 -0.76 4.51
CA ALA A 224 12.93 -0.17 5.82
C ALA A 224 14.14 0.63 6.34
N LEU A 225 13.88 1.73 7.05
CA LEU A 225 14.89 2.54 7.74
C LEU A 225 14.85 2.22 9.23
N ASP A 226 15.86 1.48 9.68
CA ASP A 226 15.95 1.02 11.06
C ASP A 226 16.86 1.93 11.89
N ASP A 227 16.38 2.32 13.07
CA ASP A 227 17.08 3.17 14.05
C ASP A 227 17.80 4.37 13.40
N PRO A 228 17.08 5.20 12.59
CA PRO A 228 17.69 6.31 11.88
C PRO A 228 18.36 7.29 12.83
N ALA A 229 19.43 7.94 12.34
CA ALA A 229 19.98 9.07 13.05
C ALA A 229 18.95 10.21 13.10
N THR A 230 18.91 10.94 14.20
CA THR A 230 18.03 12.09 14.39
C THR A 230 18.83 13.33 14.77
N THR A 231 18.31 14.51 14.43
CA THR A 231 18.79 15.81 14.90
C THR A 231 17.72 16.54 15.70
N ASP A 232 18.12 17.53 16.49
CA ASP A 232 17.16 18.41 17.17
C ASP A 232 16.46 19.35 16.16
N ALA A 233 15.44 20.09 16.61
CA ALA A 233 14.70 21.00 15.74
C ALA A 233 15.58 22.00 14.98
N ALA A 234 16.65 22.52 15.59
CA ALA A 234 17.59 23.42 14.92
C ALA A 234 18.46 22.70 13.87
N GLY A 235 18.85 21.46 14.14
CA GLY A 235 19.49 20.58 13.15
C GLY A 235 18.55 20.09 12.06
N GLY A 236 17.26 20.40 12.14
CA GLY A 236 16.22 20.13 11.13
C GLY A 236 15.98 21.26 10.13
N ASP A 237 16.74 22.36 10.18
CA ASP A 237 16.58 23.52 9.28
C ASP A 237 16.83 23.21 7.79
N TRP A 238 17.32 22.00 7.48
CA TRP A 238 17.44 21.50 6.10
C TRP A 238 16.06 21.20 5.49
N TYR A 239 15.07 20.84 6.30
CA TYR A 239 13.73 20.52 5.84
C TYR A 239 12.86 21.79 5.79
N PRO A 240 12.12 22.07 4.70
CA PRO A 240 11.33 23.29 4.60
C PRO A 240 10.22 23.37 5.64
N ASP A 241 9.95 24.57 6.17
CA ASP A 241 8.93 24.78 7.20
C ASP A 241 7.51 24.43 6.72
N ASP A 242 7.24 24.56 5.42
CA ASP A 242 5.96 24.24 4.78
C ASP A 242 5.86 22.78 4.28
N ALA A 243 6.95 22.01 4.38
CA ALA A 243 6.96 20.61 3.97
C ALA A 243 6.32 19.71 5.03
N THR A 244 5.68 18.63 4.58
CA THR A 244 4.93 17.71 5.43
C THR A 244 5.84 16.84 6.29
N VAL A 245 5.51 16.71 7.56
CA VAL A 245 6.09 15.73 8.49
C VAL A 245 4.99 14.89 9.12
N PHE A 246 5.35 13.66 9.51
CA PHE A 246 4.55 12.82 10.38
C PHE A 246 5.13 12.88 11.79
N GLY A 247 4.37 13.49 12.69
CA GLY A 247 4.73 13.71 14.08
C GLY A 247 4.19 12.63 15.00
N ILE A 248 5.03 12.15 15.91
CA ILE A 248 4.68 11.14 16.92
C ILE A 248 5.18 11.61 18.28
N VAL A 249 4.34 11.45 19.31
CA VAL A 249 4.70 11.74 20.70
C VAL A 249 4.57 10.47 21.54
N VAL A 250 5.59 10.13 22.31
CA VAL A 250 5.57 9.05 23.31
C VAL A 250 6.13 9.59 24.62
N GLY A 251 5.26 9.70 25.63
CA GLY A 251 5.62 10.33 26.89
C GLY A 251 5.92 11.82 26.71
N ASP A 252 7.15 12.23 27.05
CA ASP A 252 7.63 13.61 26.87
C ASP A 252 8.52 13.77 25.60
N GLU A 253 8.68 12.71 24.80
CA GLU A 253 9.53 12.72 23.60
C GLU A 253 8.71 12.82 22.32
N ALA A 254 9.14 13.71 21.42
CA ALA A 254 8.50 13.96 20.13
C ALA A 254 9.48 13.70 18.98
N LEU A 255 9.00 13.10 17.89
CA LEU A 255 9.76 12.82 16.68
C LEU A 255 8.97 13.25 15.44
N ALA A 256 9.65 13.92 14.51
CA ALA A 256 9.17 14.19 13.16
C ALA A 256 9.83 13.27 12.13
N ILE A 257 9.01 12.65 11.28
CA ILE A 257 9.42 11.88 10.10
C ILE A 257 9.14 12.73 8.85
N PRO A 258 10.16 13.20 8.11
CA PRO A 258 9.98 13.94 6.87
C PRO A 258 9.27 13.09 5.80
N LEU A 259 8.27 13.66 5.11
CA LEU A 259 7.51 12.97 4.07
C LEU A 259 8.42 12.39 2.98
N ASN A 260 9.40 13.17 2.53
CA ASN A 260 10.29 12.77 1.44
C ASN A 260 11.21 11.58 1.80
N ILE A 261 11.49 11.37 3.08
CA ILE A 261 12.19 10.18 3.57
C ILE A 261 11.19 9.02 3.69
N ALA A 262 9.97 9.28 4.18
CA ALA A 262 8.91 8.29 4.27
C ALA A 262 8.53 7.69 2.91
N GLU A 263 8.43 8.50 1.86
CA GLU A 263 8.13 8.05 0.48
C GLU A 263 9.20 7.13 -0.12
N ILE A 264 10.42 7.13 0.42
CA ILE A 264 11.51 6.25 -0.04
C ILE A 264 11.60 4.96 0.78
N HIS A 265 11.36 5.05 2.09
CA HIS A 265 11.59 3.94 3.02
C HIS A 265 10.32 3.19 3.40
N GLU A 266 9.19 3.89 3.47
CA GLU A 266 7.84 3.38 3.74
C GLU A 266 7.65 2.52 5.01
N MET A 267 8.71 2.29 5.78
CA MET A 267 8.72 1.45 6.96
C MET A 267 9.89 1.88 7.84
N PHE A 268 9.60 2.19 9.10
CA PHE A 268 10.61 2.55 10.09
C PHE A 268 10.51 1.64 11.29
N ASN A 269 11.65 1.23 11.84
CA ASN A 269 11.70 0.57 13.15
C ASN A 269 12.64 1.38 14.04
N LEU A 270 12.11 1.98 15.10
CA LEU A 270 12.89 2.90 15.94
C LEU A 270 12.43 2.88 17.39
N THR A 271 13.22 3.52 18.25
CA THR A 271 12.87 3.73 19.66
C THR A 271 12.52 5.20 19.87
N LEU A 272 11.39 5.48 20.52
CA LEU A 272 10.99 6.82 20.95
C LEU A 272 10.58 6.74 22.42
N GLY A 273 11.21 7.54 23.28
CA GLY A 273 11.08 7.34 24.73
C GLY A 273 11.62 5.98 25.17
N ASP A 274 10.82 5.27 25.96
CA ASP A 274 11.10 3.91 26.41
C ASP A 274 10.43 2.83 25.54
N ARG A 275 9.80 3.22 24.44
CA ARG A 275 9.00 2.32 23.58
C ARG A 275 9.66 2.01 22.25
N ARG A 276 9.46 0.79 21.75
CA ARG A 276 9.80 0.40 20.38
C ARG A 276 8.61 0.55 19.45
N LEU A 277 8.81 1.23 18.32
CA LEU A 277 7.81 1.39 17.28
C LEU A 277 8.20 0.72 15.96
N GLY A 278 7.18 0.21 15.28
CA GLY A 278 7.17 -0.06 13.85
C GLY A 278 6.17 0.89 13.17
N ILE A 279 6.63 1.61 12.14
CA ILE A 279 5.89 2.72 11.54
C ILE A 279 5.80 2.50 10.03
N PRO A 280 4.71 1.89 9.52
CA PRO A 280 4.45 1.86 8.10
C PRO A 280 4.04 3.25 7.60
N TYR A 281 4.56 3.62 6.44
CA TYR A 281 4.00 4.67 5.60
C TYR A 281 3.60 4.06 4.26
N CYS A 282 2.34 4.25 3.86
CA CYS A 282 1.80 3.82 2.57
C CYS A 282 1.56 5.05 1.71
N THR A 283 2.43 5.29 0.72
CA THR A 283 2.28 6.42 -0.23
C THR A 283 0.93 6.37 -0.94
N LEU A 284 0.53 5.16 -1.36
CA LEU A 284 -0.72 4.90 -2.09
C LEU A 284 -1.96 5.20 -1.25
N CYS A 285 -1.84 5.14 0.08
CA CYS A 285 -2.91 5.35 1.03
C CYS A 285 -2.87 6.74 1.67
N GLY A 286 -1.82 7.53 1.41
CA GLY A 286 -1.56 8.79 2.10
C GLY A 286 -1.39 8.63 3.62
N SER A 287 -1.05 7.43 4.12
CA SER A 287 -1.20 7.10 5.54
C SER A 287 0.11 6.68 6.20
N ALA A 288 0.39 7.29 7.34
CA ALA A 288 1.43 6.88 8.29
C ALA A 288 0.76 6.40 9.58
N GLN A 289 1.07 5.18 10.02
CA GLN A 289 0.61 4.63 11.30
C GLN A 289 1.80 4.31 12.18
N ALA A 290 1.60 4.28 13.50
CA ALA A 290 2.65 3.98 14.45
C ALA A 290 2.18 2.91 15.44
N TYR A 291 2.86 1.77 15.41
CA TYR A 291 2.55 0.62 16.24
C TYR A 291 3.65 0.35 17.25
N PHE A 292 3.29 0.15 18.51
CA PHE A 292 4.21 -0.40 19.49
C PHE A 292 4.48 -1.87 19.17
N THR A 293 5.76 -2.20 19.06
CA THR A 293 6.22 -3.57 18.79
C THR A 293 6.86 -4.21 20.01
N ASP A 294 6.97 -3.48 21.11
CA ASP A 294 7.29 -4.03 22.43
C ASP A 294 6.02 -4.51 23.15
N ASP A 295 6.22 -5.39 24.15
CA ASP A 295 5.17 -5.90 25.03
C ASP A 295 3.91 -6.49 24.32
N THR A 296 4.06 -6.92 23.05
CA THR A 296 2.98 -7.47 22.21
C THR A 296 2.45 -8.83 22.66
N GLY A 297 3.15 -9.49 23.60
CA GLY A 297 2.88 -10.87 23.99
C GLY A 297 3.60 -11.92 23.12
N ALA A 298 4.18 -11.50 21.99
CA ALA A 298 4.95 -12.37 21.11
C ALA A 298 6.23 -12.93 21.77
N ALA A 299 6.67 -14.11 21.33
CA ALA A 299 7.90 -14.72 21.82
C ALA A 299 9.16 -13.87 21.56
N GLU A 300 9.16 -13.13 20.45
CA GLU A 300 10.18 -12.15 20.09
C GLU A 300 9.51 -10.87 19.62
N GLN A 301 10.13 -9.74 19.93
CA GLN A 301 9.64 -8.42 19.54
C GLN A 301 9.54 -8.31 18.00
N PRO A 302 8.36 -8.08 17.40
CA PRO A 302 8.21 -7.96 15.96
C PRO A 302 9.13 -6.91 15.34
N VAL A 303 9.54 -7.16 14.09
CA VAL A 303 10.31 -6.24 13.26
C VAL A 303 9.59 -6.10 11.93
N LEU A 304 8.98 -4.94 11.70
CA LEU A 304 8.10 -4.74 10.56
C LEU A 304 8.90 -4.47 9.28
N ARG A 305 8.42 -5.07 8.19
CA ARG A 305 9.01 -5.03 6.86
C ARG A 305 7.94 -4.96 5.78
N THR A 306 8.35 -4.52 4.60
CA THR A 306 7.51 -4.51 3.39
C THR A 306 7.55 -5.89 2.73
N SER A 307 6.38 -6.51 2.50
CA SER A 307 6.29 -7.81 1.82
C SER A 307 6.43 -7.72 0.30
N GLY A 308 6.18 -6.54 -0.27
CA GLY A 308 6.04 -6.29 -1.71
C GLY A 308 4.65 -6.63 -2.27
N LEU A 309 3.77 -7.20 -1.44
CA LEU A 309 2.37 -7.43 -1.77
C LEU A 309 1.50 -6.24 -1.35
N LEU A 310 0.39 -6.06 -2.06
CA LEU A 310 -0.63 -5.06 -1.78
C LEU A 310 -1.99 -5.75 -1.66
N SER A 311 -2.85 -5.25 -0.78
CA SER A 311 -4.27 -5.61 -0.69
C SER A 311 -5.10 -4.34 -0.86
N ARG A 312 -5.91 -4.26 -1.92
CA ARG A 312 -6.71 -3.07 -2.25
C ARG A 312 -5.91 -1.75 -2.24
N SER A 313 -4.79 -1.74 -2.97
CA SER A 313 -3.82 -0.62 -3.00
C SER A 313 -3.14 -0.28 -1.66
N ASN A 314 -3.47 -0.96 -0.56
CA ASN A 314 -2.78 -0.83 0.71
C ASN A 314 -1.60 -1.80 0.82
N LYS A 315 -0.52 -1.36 1.47
CA LYS A 315 0.65 -2.21 1.66
C LYS A 315 0.36 -3.36 2.60
N VAL A 316 0.90 -4.54 2.27
CA VAL A 316 0.91 -5.68 3.18
C VAL A 316 2.26 -5.69 3.89
N MET A 317 2.26 -5.49 5.20
CA MET A 317 3.46 -5.57 6.02
C MET A 317 3.60 -6.94 6.69
N TYR A 318 4.82 -7.31 7.07
CA TYR A 318 5.08 -8.59 7.73
C TYR A 318 6.18 -8.44 8.78
N ASP A 319 6.22 -9.38 9.72
CA ASP A 319 7.30 -9.51 10.71
C ASP A 319 8.46 -10.35 10.17
N LEU A 320 9.67 -9.76 10.15
CA LEU A 320 10.90 -10.41 9.70
C LEU A 320 11.25 -11.68 10.48
N ARG A 321 10.84 -11.79 11.75
CA ARG A 321 11.26 -12.90 12.63
C ARG A 321 10.43 -14.16 12.40
N THR A 322 9.14 -14.00 12.22
CA THR A 322 8.17 -15.10 12.14
C THR A 322 7.59 -15.30 10.74
N ASN A 323 7.78 -14.33 9.84
CA ASN A 323 7.07 -14.22 8.56
C ASN A 323 5.54 -14.11 8.70
N SER A 324 5.05 -13.67 9.87
CA SER A 324 3.63 -13.38 10.07
C SER A 324 3.26 -12.09 9.36
N VAL A 325 2.14 -12.08 8.65
CA VAL A 325 1.60 -10.88 7.99
C VAL A 325 0.76 -10.10 8.99
N PHE A 326 0.86 -8.78 8.95
CA PHE A 326 -0.04 -7.88 9.67
C PHE A 326 -0.90 -7.11 8.68
N ASP A 327 -2.17 -6.92 9.05
CA ASP A 327 -3.01 -5.92 8.41
C ASP A 327 -2.58 -4.53 8.87
N THR A 328 -2.25 -3.67 7.91
CA THR A 328 -1.61 -2.38 8.16
C THR A 328 -2.54 -1.36 8.82
N PHE A 329 -3.87 -1.48 8.68
CA PHE A 329 -4.83 -0.54 9.29
C PHE A 329 -5.29 -0.98 10.67
N THR A 330 -5.34 -2.29 10.93
CA THR A 330 -5.84 -2.84 12.19
C THR A 330 -4.73 -3.22 13.16
N GLY A 331 -3.51 -3.46 12.67
CA GLY A 331 -2.40 -3.98 13.47
C GLY A 331 -2.54 -5.45 13.87
N ASP A 332 -3.56 -6.16 13.35
CA ASP A 332 -3.80 -7.57 13.63
C ASP A 332 -2.84 -8.47 12.84
N ALA A 333 -2.27 -9.48 13.50
CA ALA A 333 -1.58 -10.55 12.81
C ALA A 333 -2.61 -11.45 12.10
N VAL A 334 -2.50 -11.54 10.77
CA VAL A 334 -3.47 -12.24 9.90
C VAL A 334 -2.88 -13.49 9.24
N SER A 335 -1.63 -13.82 9.51
CA SER A 335 -1.02 -15.11 9.15
C SER A 335 0.08 -15.50 10.11
N GLY A 336 0.46 -16.79 10.07
CA GLY A 336 1.67 -17.29 10.70
C GLY A 336 1.63 -17.33 12.23
N PRO A 337 2.79 -17.52 12.87
CA PRO A 337 2.88 -17.72 14.32
C PRO A 337 2.26 -16.62 15.17
N LEU A 338 2.27 -15.37 14.71
CA LEU A 338 1.70 -14.26 15.49
C LEU A 338 0.17 -14.23 15.43
N GLN A 339 -0.45 -14.74 14.34
CA GLN A 339 -1.90 -14.96 14.29
C GLN A 339 -2.31 -16.06 15.28
N ASP A 340 -1.56 -17.17 15.34
CA ASP A 340 -1.79 -18.26 16.29
C ASP A 340 -1.68 -17.79 17.76
N GLU A 341 -0.86 -16.76 18.00
CA GLU A 341 -0.68 -16.09 19.29
C GLU A 341 -1.69 -14.96 19.55
N GLU A 342 -2.62 -14.72 18.61
CA GLU A 342 -3.64 -13.66 18.67
C GLU A 342 -3.02 -12.27 18.92
N VAL A 343 -1.89 -11.97 18.27
CA VAL A 343 -1.18 -10.69 18.42
C VAL A 343 -1.87 -9.59 17.62
N THR A 344 -2.23 -8.52 18.33
CA THR A 344 -2.62 -7.21 17.77
C THR A 344 -1.64 -6.17 18.28
N LEU A 345 -1.09 -5.36 17.38
CA LEU A 345 -0.18 -4.28 17.74
C LEU A 345 -0.95 -3.10 18.33
N GLU A 346 -0.45 -2.54 19.43
CA GLU A 346 -1.02 -1.33 20.04
C GLU A 346 -0.64 -0.10 19.18
N GLU A 347 -1.63 0.65 18.70
CA GLU A 347 -1.42 1.86 17.91
C GLU A 347 -1.24 3.11 18.79
N THR A 348 -0.46 4.09 18.31
CA THR A 348 -0.39 5.45 18.84
C THR A 348 -0.67 6.48 17.75
N THR A 349 -1.03 7.70 18.16
CA THR A 349 -1.35 8.80 17.25
C THR A 349 -0.18 9.17 16.34
N VAL A 350 -0.49 9.38 15.06
CA VAL A 350 0.40 10.03 14.09
C VAL A 350 -0.27 11.30 13.59
N VAL A 351 0.37 12.44 13.84
CA VAL A 351 -0.15 13.75 13.41
C VAL A 351 0.53 14.13 12.09
N ARG A 352 -0.27 14.40 11.05
CA ARG A 352 0.24 14.99 9.81
C ARG A 352 0.29 16.51 9.96
N SER A 353 1.49 17.08 9.82
CA SER A 353 1.77 18.51 10.07
C SER A 353 2.66 19.09 8.98
N THR A 354 2.80 20.42 8.96
CA THR A 354 4.01 21.04 8.41
C THR A 354 5.15 21.01 9.43
N TRP A 355 6.41 21.00 8.96
CA TRP A 355 7.57 21.03 9.86
C TRP A 355 7.60 22.27 10.76
N GLY A 356 7.24 23.43 10.21
CA GLY A 356 7.23 24.70 10.92
C GLY A 356 6.22 24.74 12.07
N GLU A 357 5.03 24.20 11.86
CA GLU A 357 3.99 24.06 12.88
C GLU A 357 4.41 23.04 13.94
N TRP A 358 4.87 21.86 13.52
CA TRP A 358 5.32 20.79 14.41
C TRP A 358 6.42 21.24 15.37
N LYS A 359 7.49 21.86 14.86
CA LYS A 359 8.60 22.33 15.71
C LYS A 359 8.23 23.53 16.57
N THR A 360 7.16 24.26 16.23
CA THR A 360 6.61 25.32 17.07
C THR A 360 5.84 24.74 18.26
N ALA A 361 5.04 23.70 18.03
CA ALA A 361 4.31 22.99 19.08
C ALA A 361 5.24 22.14 19.97
N HIS A 362 6.25 21.51 19.37
CA HIS A 362 7.21 20.61 20.03
C HIS A 362 8.64 21.15 19.86
N PRO A 363 9.05 22.20 20.59
CA PRO A 363 10.38 22.81 20.41
C PRO A 363 11.55 21.90 20.79
N ASP A 364 11.29 20.86 21.59
CA ASP A 364 12.26 19.85 22.00
C ASP A 364 12.20 18.58 21.10
N THR A 365 11.42 18.61 20.01
CA THR A 365 11.30 17.49 19.06
C THR A 365 12.64 17.13 18.44
N MET A 366 12.78 15.84 18.16
CA MET A 366 13.75 15.34 17.21
C MET A 366 13.14 15.28 15.81
N ILE A 367 13.98 15.26 14.77
CA ILE A 367 13.61 14.96 13.39
C ILE A 367 14.59 13.92 12.85
N ILE A 368 14.13 13.02 11.98
CA ILE A 368 15.07 12.14 11.24
C ILE A 368 16.09 13.02 10.50
N ALA A 369 17.38 12.68 10.63
CA ALA A 369 18.46 13.45 10.02
C ALA A 369 18.35 13.43 8.48
N GLU A 370 18.88 14.46 7.82
CA GLU A 370 18.81 14.65 6.36
C GLU A 370 19.27 13.41 5.57
N ASP A 371 20.27 12.66 6.07
CA ASP A 371 20.78 11.46 5.42
C ASP A 371 20.25 10.13 6.01
N GLY A 372 19.30 10.22 6.95
CA GLY A 372 18.76 9.09 7.73
C GLY A 372 19.82 8.36 8.58
N GLY A 373 21.05 8.86 8.66
CA GLY A 373 22.20 8.16 9.24
C GLY A 373 22.87 7.14 8.30
N ILE A 374 22.48 7.07 7.02
CA ILE A 374 22.99 6.09 6.05
C ILE A 374 23.73 6.74 4.87
N GLY A 375 23.94 8.07 4.90
CA GLY A 375 24.66 8.80 3.85
C GLY A 375 23.93 8.88 2.51
N ARG A 376 22.60 8.66 2.50
CA ARG A 376 21.73 8.80 1.33
C ARG A 376 21.26 10.25 1.21
N SER A 377 21.07 10.74 -0.01
CA SER A 377 20.35 11.99 -0.26
C SER A 377 18.90 11.69 -0.67
N TYR A 378 17.97 12.51 -0.20
CA TYR A 378 16.55 12.40 -0.51
C TYR A 378 16.12 13.69 -1.21
N ASP A 379 15.58 13.56 -2.43
CA ASP A 379 14.91 14.67 -3.10
C ASP A 379 13.67 15.07 -2.29
N LEU A 380 13.21 16.32 -2.43
CA LEU A 380 12.05 16.81 -1.66
C LEU A 380 10.72 16.20 -2.15
N ASP A 381 10.65 15.86 -3.44
CA ASP A 381 9.50 15.22 -4.09
C ASP A 381 10.00 14.02 -4.93
N PRO A 382 10.26 12.88 -4.27
CA PRO A 382 10.75 11.67 -4.95
C PRO A 382 9.70 10.98 -5.81
N LEU A 383 8.40 11.25 -5.60
CA LEU A 383 7.30 10.60 -6.34
C LEU A 383 6.91 11.37 -7.61
N GLY A 384 7.12 12.69 -7.66
CA GLY A 384 6.89 13.50 -8.85
C GLY A 384 5.45 13.45 -9.35
N GLY A 385 4.48 13.38 -8.44
CA GLY A 385 3.05 13.32 -8.73
C GLY A 385 2.51 11.95 -9.18
N ARG A 386 3.26 10.86 -8.95
CA ARG A 386 2.84 9.48 -9.31
C ARG A 386 1.44 9.12 -8.81
N ASP A 387 1.06 9.60 -7.63
CA ASP A 387 -0.15 9.20 -6.90
C ASP A 387 -1.25 10.28 -6.93
N ASP A 388 -1.11 11.35 -7.73
CA ASP A 388 -1.99 12.53 -7.72
C ASP A 388 -3.36 12.31 -8.40
N ASP A 389 -3.46 11.33 -9.31
CA ASP A 389 -4.64 11.09 -10.16
C ASP A 389 -5.49 9.91 -9.64
N GLY A 390 -5.35 9.54 -8.37
CA GLY A 390 -6.08 8.44 -7.74
C GLY A 390 -5.30 7.12 -7.62
N PRO A 391 -5.95 6.05 -7.15
CA PRO A 391 -5.31 4.75 -6.94
C PRO A 391 -4.79 4.13 -8.23
N ILE A 392 -3.50 3.79 -8.26
CA ILE A 392 -2.84 3.12 -9.40
C ILE A 392 -2.83 1.58 -9.26
N PHE A 393 -3.37 1.07 -8.16
CA PHE A 393 -3.59 -0.36 -7.89
C PHE A 393 -5.09 -0.63 -7.65
N PRO A 394 -5.55 -1.89 -7.86
CA PRO A 394 -6.96 -2.22 -7.75
C PRO A 394 -7.52 -1.90 -6.38
N ILE A 395 -8.66 -1.21 -6.37
CA ILE A 395 -9.48 -0.94 -5.18
C ILE A 395 -10.92 -1.43 -5.37
N GLY A 396 -11.37 -1.67 -6.61
CA GLY A 396 -12.75 -1.99 -6.94
C GLY A 396 -13.71 -0.81 -6.75
N ASP A 397 -14.97 -1.11 -6.43
CA ASP A 397 -15.91 -0.09 -5.98
C ASP A 397 -15.51 0.41 -4.57
N PHE A 398 -15.81 1.67 -4.28
CA PHE A 398 -15.42 2.33 -3.04
C PHE A 398 -16.55 3.19 -2.50
N ASP A 399 -16.42 3.61 -1.23
CA ASP A 399 -17.43 4.45 -0.59
C ASP A 399 -17.43 5.86 -1.21
N GLN A 400 -18.50 6.22 -1.92
CA GLN A 400 -18.61 7.51 -2.62
C GLN A 400 -19.14 8.65 -1.73
N ARG A 401 -19.13 8.52 -0.39
CA ARG A 401 -19.47 9.62 0.53
C ARG A 401 -18.48 10.79 0.46
N LEU A 402 -17.22 10.53 0.12
CA LEU A 402 -16.16 11.52 -0.11
C LEU A 402 -15.40 11.20 -1.40
N ASP A 403 -14.58 12.14 -1.86
CA ASP A 403 -13.66 11.90 -2.97
C ASP A 403 -12.64 10.81 -2.60
N VAL A 404 -12.18 10.03 -3.59
CA VAL A 404 -11.40 8.79 -3.36
C VAL A 404 -10.16 9.02 -2.49
N GLN A 405 -9.44 10.13 -2.70
CA GLN A 405 -8.24 10.53 -1.98
C GLN A 405 -8.47 11.70 -1.01
N GLU A 406 -9.72 11.95 -0.59
CA GLU A 406 -9.99 12.90 0.51
C GLU A 406 -9.26 12.43 1.77
N PHE A 407 -8.48 13.31 2.40
CA PHE A 407 -7.84 12.99 3.67
C PHE A 407 -8.88 12.96 4.79
N VAL A 408 -8.86 11.88 5.57
CA VAL A 408 -9.67 11.76 6.78
C VAL A 408 -8.78 11.44 7.98
N VAL A 409 -9.09 12.05 9.13
CA VAL A 409 -8.62 11.55 10.43
C VAL A 409 -9.49 10.36 10.80
N GLY A 410 -8.88 9.18 10.79
CA GLY A 410 -9.50 7.93 11.20
C GLY A 410 -9.27 7.65 12.69
N VAL A 411 -10.31 7.22 13.39
CA VAL A 411 -10.27 6.91 14.82
C VAL A 411 -11.08 5.65 15.10
N ILE A 412 -10.54 4.75 15.93
CA ILE A 412 -11.29 3.64 16.51
C ILE A 412 -11.66 3.98 17.96
N THR A 413 -12.95 4.06 18.26
CA THR A 413 -13.43 4.34 19.62
C THR A 413 -13.16 3.15 20.56
N ALA A 414 -13.26 3.38 21.87
CA ALA A 414 -13.08 2.34 22.88
C ALA A 414 -14.09 1.17 22.77
N ASP A 415 -15.22 1.36 22.06
CA ASP A 415 -16.18 0.29 21.78
C ASP A 415 -16.01 -0.37 20.41
N GLY A 416 -14.95 -0.02 19.67
CA GLY A 416 -14.59 -0.58 18.37
C GLY A 416 -15.27 0.08 17.17
N THR A 417 -15.99 1.19 17.38
CA THR A 417 -16.62 1.95 16.29
C THR A 417 -15.55 2.73 15.53
N ALA A 418 -15.45 2.49 14.23
CA ALA A 418 -14.63 3.31 13.34
C ALA A 418 -15.34 4.64 13.03
N VAL A 419 -14.62 5.74 13.15
CA VAL A 419 -15.12 7.09 12.90
C VAL A 419 -14.11 7.83 12.02
N ALA A 420 -14.61 8.54 11.01
CA ALA A 420 -13.81 9.35 10.11
C ALA A 420 -14.26 10.81 10.14
N PHE A 421 -13.29 11.72 10.05
CA PHE A 421 -13.51 13.16 9.92
C PHE A 421 -12.72 13.66 8.70
N PRO A 422 -13.35 14.28 7.67
CA PRO A 422 -12.60 14.91 6.59
C PRO A 422 -11.69 16.00 7.16
N SER A 423 -10.39 15.84 6.99
CA SER A 423 -9.36 16.59 7.72
C SER A 423 -9.43 18.10 7.43
N GLU A 424 -9.57 18.48 6.17
CA GLU A 424 -9.67 19.89 5.76
C GLU A 424 -10.95 20.52 6.34
N SER A 425 -12.08 19.83 6.20
CA SER A 425 -13.37 20.31 6.73
C SER A 425 -13.36 20.45 8.25
N ALA A 426 -12.74 19.51 8.97
CA ALA A 426 -12.61 19.57 10.42
C ALA A 426 -11.75 20.77 10.85
N THR A 427 -10.63 20.99 10.14
CA THR A 427 -9.75 22.14 10.37
C THR A 427 -10.48 23.46 10.16
N GLU A 428 -11.23 23.60 9.06
CA GLU A 428 -12.01 24.82 8.78
C GLU A 428 -13.04 25.13 9.88
N VAL A 429 -13.73 24.10 10.39
CA VAL A 429 -14.70 24.26 11.48
C VAL A 429 -14.02 24.69 12.78
N LEU A 430 -12.89 24.07 13.13
CA LEU A 430 -12.14 24.39 14.33
C LEU A 430 -11.55 25.82 14.27
N ASP A 431 -11.00 26.22 13.12
CA ASP A 431 -10.46 27.57 12.89
C ASP A 431 -11.53 28.66 12.98
N ALA A 432 -12.77 28.33 12.60
CA ALA A 432 -13.92 29.21 12.76
C ALA A 432 -14.43 29.29 14.22
N GLY A 433 -13.83 28.53 15.14
CA GLY A 433 -14.25 28.41 16.54
C GLY A 433 -15.47 27.52 16.75
N GLY A 434 -15.74 26.60 15.82
CA GLY A 434 -16.72 25.53 15.95
C GLY A 434 -16.16 24.31 16.70
N ASP A 435 -17.00 23.28 16.84
CA ASP A 435 -16.66 22.02 17.48
C ASP A 435 -16.76 20.88 16.45
N ALA A 436 -15.72 20.05 16.33
CA ALA A 436 -15.73 18.82 15.54
C ALA A 436 -15.84 17.61 16.47
N GLU A 437 -17.06 17.35 16.96
CA GLU A 437 -17.37 16.22 17.85
C GLU A 437 -18.46 15.33 17.23
N PHE A 438 -18.19 14.03 17.17
CA PHE A 438 -19.10 13.04 16.59
C PHE A 438 -18.82 11.64 17.13
N ALA A 439 -19.86 10.84 17.33
CA ALA A 439 -19.77 9.46 17.82
C ALA A 439 -18.92 9.29 19.10
N GLY A 440 -18.85 10.31 19.96
CA GLY A 440 -18.03 10.29 21.19
C GLY A 440 -16.55 10.61 20.98
N VAL A 441 -16.14 10.95 19.77
CA VAL A 441 -14.81 11.46 19.42
C VAL A 441 -14.90 12.97 19.23
N ARG A 442 -13.92 13.70 19.76
CA ARG A 442 -13.76 15.15 19.57
C ARG A 442 -12.38 15.41 18.98
N LEU A 443 -12.33 16.06 17.81
CA LEU A 443 -11.07 16.55 17.27
C LEU A 443 -10.71 17.90 17.92
N GLU A 444 -9.42 18.09 18.16
CA GLU A 444 -8.83 19.37 18.52
C GLU A 444 -7.71 19.72 17.54
N SER A 445 -7.54 21.01 17.25
CA SER A 445 -6.35 21.52 16.61
C SER A 445 -5.31 21.80 17.68
N SER A 446 -4.17 21.10 17.63
CA SER A 446 -3.07 21.25 18.58
C SER A 446 -2.02 22.27 18.12
N GLY A 447 -2.25 22.93 16.97
CA GLY A 447 -1.32 23.91 16.38
C GLY A 447 -0.21 23.27 15.51
N ASP A 448 -0.21 21.95 15.43
CA ASP A 448 0.65 21.06 14.66
C ASP A 448 -0.16 19.99 13.91
N GLY A 449 -1.47 20.19 13.75
CA GLY A 449 -2.38 19.24 13.12
C GLY A 449 -3.59 18.92 13.99
N LEU A 450 -4.26 17.82 13.64
CA LEU A 450 -5.47 17.33 14.32
C LEU A 450 -5.13 16.17 15.26
N VAL A 451 -5.68 16.23 16.48
CA VAL A 451 -5.64 15.13 17.45
C VAL A 451 -7.05 14.70 17.83
N ALA A 452 -7.24 13.40 18.07
CA ALA A 452 -8.52 12.84 18.47
C ALA A 452 -8.58 12.58 19.97
N LEU A 453 -9.67 13.01 20.61
CA LEU A 453 -9.91 12.81 22.03
C LEU A 453 -11.24 12.07 22.24
N ASP A 454 -11.28 11.21 23.25
CA ASP A 454 -12.54 10.70 23.79
C ASP A 454 -13.31 11.86 24.43
N ALA A 455 -14.49 12.17 23.90
CA ALA A 455 -15.26 13.35 24.30
C ALA A 455 -15.72 13.29 25.77
N ALA A 456 -15.82 12.10 26.36
CA ALA A 456 -16.28 11.93 27.74
C ALA A 456 -15.15 12.09 28.77
N THR A 457 -13.95 11.65 28.43
CA THR A 457 -12.80 11.59 29.34
C THR A 457 -11.76 12.67 29.06
N GLY A 458 -11.68 13.15 27.82
CA GLY A 458 -10.64 14.05 27.33
C GLY A 458 -9.28 13.36 27.14
N ASN A 459 -9.23 12.03 27.21
CA ASN A 459 -8.03 11.28 26.91
C ASN A 459 -7.84 11.21 25.39
N GLU A 460 -6.59 11.20 24.95
CA GLU A 460 -6.25 10.98 23.55
C GLU A 460 -6.64 9.57 23.08
N LEU A 461 -7.13 9.50 21.86
CA LEU A 461 -7.41 8.27 21.13
C LEU A 461 -6.37 8.14 19.99
N PRO A 462 -5.79 6.94 19.77
CA PRO A 462 -4.97 6.71 18.60
C PRO A 462 -5.73 7.10 17.33
N ALA A 463 -5.05 7.88 16.49
CA ALA A 463 -5.60 8.39 15.25
C ALA A 463 -4.48 8.62 14.24
N HIS A 464 -4.83 8.52 12.96
CA HIS A 464 -3.95 8.85 11.85
C HIS A 464 -4.76 9.40 10.68
N GLU A 465 -4.08 10.11 9.78
CA GLU A 465 -4.67 10.48 8.49
C GLU A 465 -4.48 9.38 7.46
N ALA A 466 -5.48 9.21 6.61
CA ALA A 466 -5.43 8.36 5.42
C ALA A 466 -6.34 8.91 4.32
N PHE A 467 -6.08 8.53 3.08
CA PHE A 467 -7.04 8.68 2.00
C PHE A 467 -8.32 7.91 2.28
N TRP A 468 -9.46 8.49 1.91
CA TRP A 468 -10.78 7.96 2.21
C TRP A 468 -11.01 6.54 1.68
N PHE A 469 -10.58 6.23 0.45
CA PHE A 469 -10.72 4.88 -0.09
C PHE A 469 -9.99 3.86 0.80
N ALA A 470 -8.81 4.21 1.31
CA ALA A 470 -8.02 3.31 2.14
C ALA A 470 -8.74 3.11 3.48
N TRP A 471 -9.08 4.19 4.20
CA TRP A 471 -9.77 4.07 5.49
C TRP A 471 -11.09 3.28 5.38
N SER A 472 -11.95 3.65 4.44
CA SER A 472 -13.29 3.05 4.31
C SER A 472 -13.26 1.59 3.85
N GLN A 473 -12.22 1.13 3.15
CA GLN A 473 -12.12 -0.28 2.74
C GLN A 473 -11.69 -1.23 3.85
N PHE A 474 -10.92 -0.74 4.82
CA PHE A 474 -10.54 -1.49 6.03
C PHE A 474 -11.55 -1.27 7.17
N HIS A 475 -12.33 -0.19 7.12
CA HIS A 475 -13.43 0.11 8.04
C HIS A 475 -14.75 0.40 7.30
N PRO A 476 -15.37 -0.60 6.64
CA PRO A 476 -16.56 -0.39 5.77
C PRO A 476 -17.79 0.15 6.49
N ASP A 477 -17.90 -0.11 7.80
CA ASP A 477 -18.99 0.40 8.63
C ASP A 477 -18.65 1.76 9.30
N THR A 478 -17.57 2.42 8.88
CA THR A 478 -17.11 3.68 9.49
C THR A 478 -18.22 4.73 9.48
N GLU A 479 -18.48 5.30 10.65
CA GLU A 479 -19.32 6.48 10.76
C GLU A 479 -18.53 7.69 10.22
N LEU A 480 -19.21 8.59 9.53
CA LEU A 480 -18.59 9.76 8.91
C LEU A 480 -19.17 11.02 9.51
N TRP A 481 -18.31 11.84 10.11
CA TRP A 481 -18.69 13.18 10.55
C TRP A 481 -18.94 14.10 9.34
N VAL A 482 -19.96 14.94 9.46
CA VAL A 482 -20.33 15.95 8.46
C VAL A 482 -20.38 17.31 9.16
N PRO A 483 -19.70 18.34 8.61
CA PRO A 483 -19.63 19.70 9.18
C PRO A 483 -20.97 20.42 9.42
#